data_AF-A0A9D3PC21-F1
#
_entry.id   AF-A0A9D3PC21-F1
#
_cell.length_a   1.000
_cell.length_b   1.000
_cell.length_c   1.000
_cell.angle_alpha   90.00
_cell.angle_beta   90.00
_cell.angle_gamma   90.00
#
_symmetry.space_group_name_H-M   'P 1'
#
loop_
_entity.id
_entity.type
_entity.pdbx_description
1 polymer ?
#
loop_
_entity_poly.entity_id
_entity_poly.type
_entity_poly.pdbx_seq_one_letter_code
_entity_poly.pdbx_strand_id
1 'polypeptide(L)'
;MKMDVSPLLLDSITKILCKNQGCLQYGNLCQIVHQKYAIDDELLLRVLGDSTRFAVIEGKEEVAVRALNQNSTIVAKTSLRVCQSFPENCEGCEDLHLCRYFVCGNCRYRGKCKYCHDLDSAYNIAALKRTGLQNMEEAELFQLLLQNDSYLLPEICSHYNKGDGEHGACVFRADCNSLHVCKHFIQDDCKFGSACRRAHKFNQRAKKILKGRGLSQDNMQVLHKIYKNKSMITGCTERPNDPSVEKESPHHRSKEANRNEICMFFIRNDCRFKEKCFCVHFHLPYKWQALDSDGTTWRDLPNNEAIEEAYCNPEKNMSEGPGPVDFRTMTRGSAEVRRLSTVSSVTKPSSFILTTEWLWYCRDDQGTWSEYSVKADGEAVTSITSQTLENTYQDDPKREIVFSTDGQKYVLSFKGMYELNVKQDTKRPLRRRPRFLSAREVKKALESETAEASSASTVCRSPCHRR
;
A
#
# COMPACT_ATOMS: atom_id res chain seq x y z
N MET A 1 -38.98 -13.88 -8.52
CA MET A 1 -37.61 -13.66 -9.05
C MET A 1 -36.95 -12.60 -8.20
N LYS A 2 -36.09 -12.97 -7.25
CA LYS A 2 -35.25 -12.00 -6.52
C LYS A 2 -34.05 -11.73 -7.44
N MET A 3 -33.97 -10.54 -8.02
CA MET A 3 -32.76 -10.12 -8.72
C MET A 3 -31.59 -10.19 -7.74
N ASP A 4 -30.44 -10.65 -8.19
CA ASP A 4 -29.19 -10.52 -7.44
C ASP A 4 -28.78 -9.03 -7.50
N VAL A 5 -29.40 -8.21 -6.64
CA VAL A 5 -29.26 -6.74 -6.62
C VAL A 5 -27.87 -6.31 -6.13
N SER A 6 -27.06 -7.23 -5.59
CA SER A 6 -25.83 -6.89 -4.88
C SER A 6 -24.77 -6.18 -5.74
N PRO A 7 -24.45 -6.59 -6.98
CA PRO A 7 -23.35 -5.96 -7.74
C PRO A 7 -23.78 -4.62 -8.37
N LEU A 8 -25.02 -4.54 -8.87
CA LEU A 8 -25.57 -3.31 -9.45
C LEU A 8 -25.74 -2.21 -8.39
N LEU A 9 -26.12 -2.59 -7.17
CA LEU A 9 -26.23 -1.66 -6.05
C LEU A 9 -24.86 -1.19 -5.57
N LEU A 10 -23.85 -2.07 -5.55
CA LEU A 10 -22.46 -1.73 -5.21
C LEU A 10 -21.88 -0.66 -6.14
N ASP A 11 -22.09 -0.83 -7.45
CA ASP A 11 -21.70 0.15 -8.48
C ASP A 11 -22.46 1.46 -8.30
N SER A 12 -23.77 1.37 -8.08
CA SER A 12 -24.61 2.55 -7.89
C SER A 12 -24.21 3.37 -6.67
N ILE A 13 -23.93 2.73 -5.54
CA ILE A 13 -23.46 3.41 -4.32
C ILE A 13 -22.07 4.03 -4.55
N THR A 14 -21.17 3.29 -5.19
CA THR A 14 -19.82 3.82 -5.52
C THR A 14 -19.91 5.06 -6.40
N LYS A 15 -20.77 5.04 -7.43
CA LYS A 15 -21.07 6.22 -8.26
C LYS A 15 -21.63 7.37 -7.44
N ILE A 16 -22.62 7.12 -6.57
CA ILE A 16 -23.22 8.15 -5.71
C ILE A 16 -22.13 8.81 -4.86
N LEU A 17 -21.25 8.03 -4.22
CA LEU A 17 -20.15 8.57 -3.44
C LEU A 17 -19.20 9.41 -4.30
N CYS A 18 -18.80 8.92 -5.48
CA CYS A 18 -17.89 9.63 -6.38
C CYS A 18 -18.49 10.94 -6.92
N LYS A 19 -19.79 10.96 -7.28
CA LYS A 19 -20.51 12.21 -7.62
C LYS A 19 -20.53 13.21 -6.46
N ASN A 20 -20.44 12.72 -5.23
CA ASN A 20 -20.36 13.52 -4.02
C ASN A 20 -18.93 13.63 -3.47
N GLN A 21 -17.96 13.86 -4.37
CA GLN A 21 -16.55 14.09 -4.02
C GLN A 21 -15.91 12.92 -3.25
N GLY A 22 -16.38 11.70 -3.54
CA GLY A 22 -15.83 10.44 -3.06
C GLY A 22 -16.21 10.03 -1.63
N CYS A 23 -17.04 10.78 -0.91
CA CYS A 23 -17.59 10.36 0.37
C CYS A 23 -18.89 11.08 0.77
N LEU A 24 -19.70 10.43 1.61
CA LEU A 24 -20.93 11.00 2.19
C LEU A 24 -21.08 10.58 3.65
N GLN A 25 -21.82 11.37 4.43
CA GLN A 25 -22.36 10.88 5.70
C GLN A 25 -23.42 9.82 5.44
N TYR A 26 -23.48 8.81 6.31
CA TYR A 26 -24.38 7.66 6.17
C TYR A 26 -25.84 8.09 6.07
N GLY A 27 -26.30 9.04 6.89
CA GLY A 27 -27.67 9.56 6.81
C GLY A 27 -28.02 10.12 5.42
N ASN A 28 -27.13 10.91 4.83
CA ASN A 28 -27.32 11.48 3.49
C ASN A 28 -27.27 10.39 2.40
N LEU A 29 -26.39 9.39 2.56
CA LEU A 29 -26.33 8.27 1.64
C LEU A 29 -27.63 7.45 1.67
N CYS A 30 -28.14 7.12 2.86
CA CYS A 30 -29.42 6.42 3.01
C CYS A 30 -30.56 7.17 2.33
N GLN A 31 -30.65 8.49 2.53
CA GLN A 31 -31.69 9.29 1.90
C GLN A 31 -31.62 9.21 0.36
N ILE A 32 -30.44 9.32 -0.23
CA ILE A 32 -30.26 9.24 -1.69
C ILE A 32 -30.56 7.84 -2.22
N VAL A 33 -30.13 6.80 -1.49
CA VAL A 33 -30.32 5.40 -1.90
C VAL A 33 -31.79 5.01 -1.81
N HIS A 34 -32.47 5.31 -0.72
CA HIS A 34 -33.91 5.00 -0.53
C HIS A 34 -34.83 5.76 -1.48
N GLN A 35 -34.41 6.94 -1.94
CA GLN A 35 -35.14 7.66 -3.01
C GLN A 35 -35.03 6.98 -4.37
N LYS A 36 -33.95 6.24 -4.63
CA LYS A 36 -33.67 5.64 -5.95
C LYS A 36 -33.98 4.14 -6.00
N TYR A 37 -33.88 3.45 -4.87
CA TYR A 37 -33.95 2.00 -4.80
C TYR A 37 -34.86 1.61 -3.63
N ALA A 38 -35.77 0.68 -3.87
CA ALA A 38 -36.59 0.07 -2.82
C ALA A 38 -35.79 -1.06 -2.14
N ILE A 39 -34.89 -0.67 -1.23
CA ILE A 39 -34.07 -1.61 -0.44
C ILE A 39 -34.31 -1.38 1.05
N ASP A 40 -34.10 -2.42 1.87
CA ASP A 40 -34.08 -2.27 3.32
C ASP A 40 -32.69 -1.83 3.82
N ASP A 41 -32.65 -1.33 5.05
CA ASP A 41 -31.41 -0.86 5.69
C ASP A 41 -30.41 -2.02 5.91
N GLU A 42 -30.88 -3.24 6.12
CA GLU A 42 -30.03 -4.42 6.34
C GLU A 42 -29.21 -4.75 5.09
N LEU A 43 -29.84 -4.73 3.91
CA LEU A 43 -29.19 -4.92 2.62
C LEU A 43 -28.18 -3.80 2.36
N LEU A 44 -28.53 -2.54 2.65
CA LEU A 44 -27.62 -1.41 2.50
C LEU A 44 -26.39 -1.56 3.41
N LEU A 45 -26.58 -1.90 4.67
CA LEU A 45 -25.48 -2.15 5.62
C LEU A 45 -24.58 -3.30 5.15
N ARG A 46 -25.16 -4.39 4.63
CA ARG A 46 -24.40 -5.51 4.07
C ARG A 46 -23.55 -5.11 2.88
N VAL A 47 -24.08 -4.28 1.97
CA VAL A 47 -23.33 -3.76 0.82
C VAL A 47 -22.21 -2.81 1.27
N LEU A 48 -22.47 -1.94 2.24
CA LEU A 48 -21.45 -1.05 2.83
C LEU A 48 -20.37 -1.80 3.61
N GLY A 49 -20.61 -3.06 3.98
CA GLY A 49 -19.62 -3.95 4.60
C GLY A 49 -18.51 -4.41 3.65
N ASP A 50 -18.61 -4.14 2.34
CA ASP A 50 -17.53 -4.43 1.39
C ASP A 50 -16.34 -3.49 1.59
N SER A 51 -15.38 -3.93 2.43
CA SER A 51 -14.14 -3.21 2.74
C SER A 51 -13.18 -3.01 1.56
N THR A 52 -13.43 -3.68 0.43
CA THR A 52 -12.66 -3.46 -0.81
C THR A 52 -13.17 -2.21 -1.56
N ARG A 53 -14.45 -1.88 -1.38
CA ARG A 53 -15.16 -0.78 -2.06
C ARG A 53 -15.44 0.42 -1.17
N PHE A 54 -15.56 0.22 0.14
CA PHE A 54 -15.92 1.28 1.07
C PHE A 54 -15.03 1.27 2.31
N ALA A 55 -14.70 2.47 2.80
CA ALA A 55 -14.17 2.69 4.13
C ALA A 55 -15.25 3.39 4.97
N VAL A 56 -15.62 2.77 6.09
CA VAL A 56 -16.59 3.31 7.05
C VAL A 56 -15.83 3.96 8.20
N ILE A 57 -16.03 5.27 8.38
CA ILE A 57 -15.40 6.05 9.45
C ILE A 57 -16.47 6.46 10.45
N GLU A 58 -16.38 5.94 11.68
CA GLU A 58 -17.32 6.26 12.74
C GLU A 58 -17.28 7.76 13.11
N GLY A 59 -18.45 8.34 13.36
CA GLY A 59 -18.59 9.70 13.88
C GLY A 59 -18.04 9.84 15.31
N LYS A 60 -17.71 11.06 15.74
CA LYS A 60 -17.16 11.37 17.08
C LYS A 60 -18.22 11.35 18.20
N GLU A 61 -19.14 10.39 18.22
CA GLU A 61 -20.14 10.25 19.29
C GLU A 61 -19.77 9.12 20.26
N GLU A 62 -19.83 9.41 21.56
CA GLU A 62 -19.49 8.50 22.67
C GLU A 62 -20.59 7.46 22.94
N VAL A 63 -20.95 6.63 21.96
CA VAL A 63 -21.82 5.47 22.22
C VAL A 63 -21.09 4.19 21.88
N ALA A 64 -20.93 3.34 22.89
CA ALA A 64 -20.05 2.17 22.95
C ALA A 64 -20.52 0.95 22.11
N VAL A 65 -21.18 1.16 20.98
CA VAL A 65 -21.58 0.09 20.06
C VAL A 65 -21.06 0.42 18.67
N ARG A 66 -20.30 -0.51 18.06
CA ARG A 66 -19.80 -0.48 16.67
C ARG A 66 -20.95 -0.50 15.63
N ALA A 67 -21.85 0.45 15.73
CA ALA A 67 -22.99 0.59 14.84
C ALA A 67 -22.76 1.81 13.93
N LEU A 68 -22.97 1.61 12.63
CA LEU A 68 -23.09 2.70 11.66
C LEU A 68 -24.15 3.68 12.16
N ASN A 69 -23.72 4.88 12.58
CA ASN A 69 -24.62 5.96 12.97
C ASN A 69 -24.79 6.95 11.82
N GLN A 70 -25.79 7.83 11.91
CA GLN A 70 -26.09 8.80 10.84
C GLN A 70 -24.90 9.73 10.52
N ASN A 71 -24.00 9.93 11.48
CA ASN A 71 -22.81 10.78 11.37
C ASN A 71 -21.58 10.03 10.85
N SER A 72 -21.63 8.71 10.70
CA SER A 72 -20.55 7.92 10.09
C SER A 72 -20.29 8.39 8.66
N THR A 73 -19.03 8.52 8.28
CA THR A 73 -18.65 8.89 6.91
C THR A 73 -18.31 7.64 6.11
N ILE A 74 -18.98 7.46 4.97
CA ILE A 74 -18.74 6.39 4.00
C ILE A 74 -17.87 6.96 2.89
N VAL A 75 -16.70 6.35 2.67
CA VAL A 75 -15.70 6.80 1.69
C VAL A 75 -15.52 5.73 0.62
N ALA A 76 -15.56 6.12 -0.66
CA ALA A 76 -15.33 5.18 -1.76
C ALA A 76 -13.85 4.79 -1.87
N LYS A 77 -13.58 3.50 -2.02
CA LYS A 77 -12.25 2.89 -2.04
C LYS A 77 -12.11 1.97 -3.26
N THR A 78 -10.88 1.82 -3.74
CA THR A 78 -10.54 0.80 -4.75
C THR A 78 -9.06 0.41 -4.65
N SER A 79 -8.74 -0.80 -5.07
CA SER A 79 -7.36 -1.25 -5.30
C SER A 79 -6.78 -0.79 -6.64
N LEU A 80 -7.63 -0.31 -7.58
CA LEU A 80 -7.22 0.09 -8.92
C LEU A 80 -6.24 1.27 -8.92
N ARG A 81 -5.16 1.18 -9.69
CA ARG A 81 -4.14 2.26 -9.85
C ARG A 81 -3.91 2.59 -11.32
N VAL A 82 -3.19 3.67 -11.59
CA VAL A 82 -2.69 4.03 -12.92
C VAL A 82 -1.28 3.46 -13.10
N CYS A 83 -1.11 2.62 -14.12
CA CYS A 83 0.17 2.05 -14.50
C CYS A 83 1.15 3.16 -14.87
N GLN A 84 2.40 3.05 -14.41
CA GLN A 84 3.46 4.03 -14.68
C GLN A 84 4.27 3.67 -15.93
N SER A 85 4.09 2.46 -16.46
CA SER A 85 4.77 1.92 -17.64
C SER A 85 3.91 2.07 -18.91
N PHE A 86 4.56 1.95 -20.07
CA PHE A 86 3.84 1.84 -21.34
C PHE A 86 3.20 0.46 -21.47
N PRO A 87 2.02 0.34 -22.12
CA PRO A 87 1.34 -0.95 -22.31
C PRO A 87 2.23 -2.01 -22.96
N GLU A 88 3.10 -1.62 -23.88
CA GLU A 88 4.04 -2.51 -24.60
C GLU A 88 5.06 -3.18 -23.66
N ASN A 89 5.34 -2.58 -22.50
CA ASN A 89 6.27 -3.09 -21.50
C ASN A 89 5.55 -3.86 -20.37
N CYS A 90 4.26 -4.15 -20.54
CA CYS A 90 3.42 -4.74 -19.52
C CYS A 90 2.78 -6.03 -20.03
N GLU A 91 3.13 -7.16 -19.40
CA GLU A 91 2.47 -8.44 -19.61
C GLU A 91 1.57 -8.74 -18.41
N GLY A 92 0.26 -8.96 -18.65
CA GLY A 92 -0.69 -9.28 -17.58
C GLY A 92 -0.95 -8.16 -16.55
N CYS A 93 -0.66 -6.90 -16.86
CA CYS A 93 -0.76 -5.81 -15.90
C CYS A 93 -2.21 -5.55 -15.43
N GLU A 94 -2.34 -5.39 -14.11
CA GLU A 94 -3.63 -5.23 -13.44
C GLU A 94 -4.09 -3.76 -13.29
N ASP A 95 -3.24 -2.80 -13.65
CA ASP A 95 -3.48 -1.37 -13.50
C ASP A 95 -4.03 -0.74 -14.78
N LEU A 96 -4.63 0.45 -14.64
CA LEU A 96 -5.11 1.24 -15.77
C LEU A 96 -3.94 1.83 -16.54
N HIS A 97 -3.87 1.53 -17.83
CA HIS A 97 -2.97 2.20 -18.75
C HIS A 97 -3.66 3.48 -19.22
N LEU A 98 -3.52 4.55 -18.43
CA LEU A 98 -4.07 5.86 -18.73
C LEU A 98 -3.01 6.94 -18.58
N CYS A 99 -3.16 8.01 -19.35
CA CYS A 99 -2.37 9.20 -19.13
C CYS A 99 -2.67 9.77 -17.74
N ARG A 100 -1.64 9.84 -16.88
CA ARG A 100 -1.73 10.49 -15.57
C ARG A 100 -2.35 11.89 -15.65
N TYR A 101 -1.92 12.71 -16.63
CA TYR A 101 -2.41 14.08 -16.79
C TYR A 101 -3.87 14.12 -17.27
N PHE A 102 -4.34 13.07 -17.94
CA PHE A 102 -5.75 12.93 -18.32
C PHE A 102 -6.61 12.65 -17.10
N VAL A 103 -6.20 11.69 -16.25
CA VAL A 103 -6.86 11.43 -14.96
C VAL A 103 -6.86 12.66 -14.05
N CYS A 104 -5.77 13.43 -14.03
CA CYS A 104 -5.70 14.69 -13.29
C CYS A 104 -6.46 15.86 -13.97
N GLY A 105 -6.95 15.69 -15.19
CA GLY A 105 -7.80 16.63 -15.93
C GLY A 105 -7.08 17.71 -16.75
N ASN A 106 -5.74 17.74 -16.82
CA ASN A 106 -4.97 18.70 -17.62
C ASN A 106 -3.87 18.05 -18.49
N CYS A 107 -4.22 17.07 -19.34
CA CYS A 107 -3.28 16.60 -20.36
C CYS A 107 -3.17 17.60 -21.52
N ARG A 108 -1.97 18.13 -21.73
CA ARG A 108 -1.70 19.12 -22.80
C ARG A 108 -1.68 18.53 -24.21
N TYR A 109 -1.45 17.22 -24.33
CA TYR A 109 -1.28 16.54 -25.62
C TYR A 109 -2.60 16.01 -26.19
N ARG A 110 -3.65 15.84 -25.37
CA ARG A 110 -4.99 15.35 -25.78
C ARG A 110 -4.88 14.15 -26.74
N GLY A 111 -5.47 14.21 -27.93
CA GLY A 111 -5.43 13.14 -28.92
C GLY A 111 -4.05 12.82 -29.52
N LYS A 112 -3.01 13.61 -29.20
CA LYS A 112 -1.60 13.34 -29.55
C LYS A 112 -0.80 12.78 -28.37
N CYS A 113 -1.45 12.46 -27.25
CA CYS A 113 -0.76 11.89 -26.10
C CYS A 113 -0.26 10.48 -26.42
N LYS A 114 0.99 10.18 -26.05
CA LYS A 114 1.54 8.81 -26.15
C LYS A 114 0.88 7.84 -25.17
N TYR A 115 0.30 8.37 -24.09
CA TYR A 115 -0.44 7.58 -23.12
C TYR A 115 -1.92 7.56 -23.50
N CYS A 116 -2.57 6.42 -23.26
CA CYS A 116 -3.97 6.20 -23.60
C CYS A 116 -4.91 7.15 -22.83
N HIS A 117 -5.94 7.63 -23.51
CA HIS A 117 -7.03 8.44 -22.95
C HIS A 117 -8.38 7.71 -23.07
N ASP A 118 -8.35 6.41 -23.37
CA ASP A 118 -9.52 5.61 -23.65
C ASP A 118 -9.74 4.57 -22.54
N LEU A 119 -10.83 4.74 -21.79
CA LEU A 119 -11.27 3.79 -20.77
C LEU A 119 -11.76 2.47 -21.37
N ASP A 120 -12.23 2.51 -22.62
CA ASP A 120 -12.79 1.36 -23.34
C ASP A 120 -11.73 0.59 -24.13
N SER A 121 -10.45 0.93 -23.96
CA SER A 121 -9.36 0.12 -24.52
C SER A 121 -9.38 -1.29 -23.92
N ALA A 122 -8.99 -2.29 -24.73
CA ALA A 122 -9.06 -3.71 -24.36
C ALA A 122 -8.39 -4.02 -23.00
N TYR A 123 -7.27 -3.35 -22.71
CA TYR A 123 -6.54 -3.48 -21.43
C TYR A 123 -7.31 -2.88 -20.25
N ASN A 124 -7.86 -1.66 -20.41
CA ASN A 124 -8.54 -0.97 -19.33
C ASN A 124 -9.88 -1.61 -18.98
N ILE A 125 -10.63 -2.12 -19.97
CA ILE A 125 -11.89 -2.86 -19.75
C ILE A 125 -11.65 -4.07 -18.84
N ALA A 126 -10.56 -4.82 -19.04
CA ALA A 126 -10.25 -5.99 -18.21
C ALA A 126 -10.00 -5.58 -16.74
N ALA A 127 -9.25 -4.50 -16.51
CA ALA A 127 -8.98 -3.99 -15.17
C ALA A 127 -10.24 -3.41 -14.48
N LEU A 128 -11.08 -2.70 -15.24
CA LEU A 128 -12.34 -2.17 -14.75
C LEU A 128 -13.33 -3.28 -14.42
N LYS A 129 -13.46 -4.33 -15.26
CA LYS A 129 -14.34 -5.47 -14.99
C LYS A 129 -13.92 -6.24 -13.74
N ARG A 130 -12.62 -6.50 -13.56
CA ARG A 130 -12.09 -7.21 -12.39
C ARG A 130 -12.35 -6.48 -11.08
N THR A 131 -12.37 -5.15 -11.10
CA THR A 131 -12.63 -4.31 -9.92
C THR A 131 -14.11 -3.91 -9.77
N GLY A 132 -14.98 -4.33 -10.68
CA GLY A 132 -16.39 -3.96 -10.68
C GLY A 132 -16.60 -2.46 -10.89
N LEU A 133 -15.82 -1.84 -11.79
CA LEU A 133 -15.87 -0.41 -12.10
C LEU A 133 -16.14 -0.14 -13.59
N GLN A 134 -16.51 -1.17 -14.37
CA GLN A 134 -16.78 -1.08 -15.81
C GLN A 134 -17.93 -0.14 -16.18
N ASN A 135 -18.81 0.16 -15.23
CA ASN A 135 -19.95 1.04 -15.47
C ASN A 135 -19.65 2.50 -15.12
N MET A 136 -18.48 2.84 -14.58
CA MET A 136 -18.15 4.19 -14.10
C MET A 136 -17.88 5.17 -15.24
N GLU A 137 -18.38 6.39 -15.14
CA GLU A 137 -18.03 7.50 -16.02
C GLU A 137 -16.66 8.09 -15.64
N GLU A 138 -15.99 8.77 -16.59
CA GLU A 138 -14.66 9.36 -16.38
C GLU A 138 -14.57 10.21 -15.11
N ALA A 139 -15.54 11.11 -14.89
CA ALA A 139 -15.54 12.01 -13.74
C ALA A 139 -15.60 11.24 -12.40
N GLU A 140 -16.39 10.18 -12.34
CA GLU A 140 -16.57 9.36 -11.15
C GLU A 140 -15.33 8.52 -10.88
N LEU A 141 -14.78 7.89 -11.93
CA LEU A 141 -13.57 7.08 -11.86
C LEU A 141 -12.36 7.93 -11.49
N PHE A 142 -12.20 9.12 -12.05
CA PHE A 142 -11.07 9.99 -11.74
C PHE A 142 -11.14 10.54 -10.32
N GLN A 143 -12.33 10.89 -9.81
CA GLN A 143 -12.52 11.21 -8.39
C GLN A 143 -12.08 10.03 -7.49
N LEU A 144 -12.48 8.81 -7.85
CA LEU A 144 -12.12 7.61 -7.11
C LEU A 144 -10.60 7.36 -7.12
N LEU A 145 -9.97 7.47 -8.29
CA LEU A 145 -8.52 7.30 -8.44
C LEU A 145 -7.73 8.37 -7.69
N LEU A 146 -8.12 9.64 -7.77
CA LEU A 146 -7.40 10.74 -7.11
C LEU A 146 -7.30 10.58 -5.58
N GLN A 147 -8.29 9.95 -4.94
CA GLN A 147 -8.25 9.70 -3.49
C GLN A 147 -7.65 8.35 -3.09
N ASN A 148 -7.47 7.41 -4.04
CA ASN A 148 -6.95 6.05 -3.76
C ASN A 148 -5.52 5.82 -4.28
N ASP A 149 -5.11 6.49 -5.36
CA ASP A 149 -3.81 6.29 -6.00
C ASP A 149 -2.79 7.37 -5.55
N SER A 150 -1.79 6.93 -4.77
CA SER A 150 -0.73 7.80 -4.27
C SER A 150 0.19 8.33 -5.37
N TYR A 151 0.24 7.68 -6.54
CA TYR A 151 0.99 8.18 -7.68
C TYR A 151 0.45 9.54 -8.12
N LEU A 152 -0.87 9.74 -8.15
CA LEU A 152 -1.53 10.88 -8.79
C LEU A 152 -1.34 12.22 -8.04
N LEU A 153 -1.15 12.20 -6.73
CA LEU A 153 -1.09 13.41 -5.90
C LEU A 153 0.24 13.55 -5.15
N PRO A 154 0.79 14.78 -5.03
CA PRO A 154 1.96 15.00 -4.16
C PRO A 154 1.60 14.78 -2.69
N GLU A 155 2.57 14.33 -1.89
CA GLU A 155 2.34 14.10 -0.45
C GLU A 155 2.28 15.40 0.36
N ILE A 156 1.58 15.38 1.49
CA ILE A 156 1.68 16.44 2.51
C ILE A 156 3.01 16.25 3.25
N CYS A 157 3.81 17.32 3.30
CA CYS A 157 5.13 17.27 3.92
C CYS A 157 5.01 17.00 5.43
N SER A 158 5.47 15.82 5.86
CA SER A 158 5.47 15.44 7.27
C SER A 158 6.43 16.31 8.10
N HIS A 159 7.57 16.71 7.52
CA HIS A 159 8.55 17.60 8.17
C HIS A 159 8.03 19.02 8.36
N TYR A 160 7.29 19.55 7.38
CA TYR A 160 6.60 20.82 7.53
C TYR A 160 5.63 20.79 8.71
N ASN A 161 5.02 19.64 8.99
CA ASN A 161 4.09 19.47 10.10
C ASN A 161 4.76 19.24 11.46
N LYS A 162 6.10 19.16 11.55
CA LYS A 162 6.87 18.99 12.80
C LYS A 162 7.84 20.16 13.04
N GLY A 163 8.21 20.43 14.28
CA GLY A 163 9.19 21.47 14.64
C GLY A 163 8.71 22.92 14.47
N ASP A 164 9.52 23.86 14.89
CA ASP A 164 9.19 25.29 14.92
C ASP A 164 9.55 26.05 13.64
N GLY A 165 9.07 27.29 13.53
CA GLY A 165 9.32 28.18 12.40
C GLY A 165 8.35 28.02 11.22
N GLU A 166 8.46 28.93 10.25
CA GLU A 166 7.55 29.05 9.10
C GLU A 166 7.46 27.77 8.27
N HIS A 167 8.56 27.03 8.16
CA HIS A 167 8.65 25.78 7.39
C HIS A 167 8.69 24.52 8.27
N GLY A 168 8.48 24.66 9.57
CA GLY A 168 8.72 23.58 10.52
C GLY A 168 10.14 23.00 10.37
N ALA A 169 10.25 21.69 10.48
CA ALA A 169 11.50 20.94 10.32
C ALA A 169 11.85 20.65 8.85
N CYS A 170 11.12 21.22 7.87
CA CYS A 170 11.40 20.99 6.46
C CYS A 170 12.64 21.78 6.00
N VAL A 171 13.76 21.09 5.83
CA VAL A 171 15.02 21.68 5.34
C VAL A 171 14.93 22.18 3.90
N PHE A 172 14.00 21.63 3.11
CA PHE A 172 13.81 22.02 1.72
C PHE A 172 13.07 23.34 1.57
N ARG A 173 12.33 23.82 2.58
CA ARG A 173 11.66 25.13 2.57
C ARG A 173 10.92 25.40 1.25
N ALA A 174 11.37 26.39 0.49
CA ALA A 174 10.84 26.81 -0.80
C ALA A 174 11.32 25.95 -2.00
N ASP A 175 11.96 24.81 -1.78
CA ASP A 175 12.30 23.82 -2.81
C ASP A 175 11.64 22.46 -2.52
N CYS A 176 10.84 22.35 -1.44
CA CYS A 176 10.11 21.13 -1.16
C CYS A 176 9.05 20.83 -2.23
N ASN A 177 9.08 19.61 -2.77
CA ASN A 177 8.10 19.11 -3.73
C ASN A 177 6.81 18.55 -3.09
N SER A 178 6.79 18.45 -1.77
CA SER A 178 5.61 18.08 -0.97
C SER A 178 4.82 19.31 -0.55
N LEU A 179 3.54 19.12 -0.26
CA LEU A 179 2.66 20.21 0.14
C LEU A 179 2.91 20.65 1.58
N HIS A 180 3.23 21.93 1.76
CA HIS A 180 3.33 22.57 3.06
C HIS A 180 1.95 23.06 3.51
N VAL A 181 1.13 22.13 4.00
CA VAL A 181 -0.21 22.37 4.54
C VAL A 181 -0.34 21.62 5.87
N CYS A 182 -1.11 22.16 6.81
CA CYS A 182 -1.38 21.50 8.08
C CYS A 182 -2.10 20.17 7.86
N LYS A 183 -1.50 19.05 8.30
CA LYS A 183 -2.11 17.71 8.19
C LYS A 183 -3.45 17.66 8.93
N HIS A 184 -3.51 18.25 10.13
CA HIS A 184 -4.70 18.28 10.95
C HIS A 184 -5.83 19.17 10.39
N PHE A 185 -5.48 20.21 9.64
CA PHE A 185 -6.47 21.02 8.91
C PHE A 185 -7.14 20.21 7.81
N ILE A 186 -6.36 19.44 7.06
CA ILE A 186 -6.89 18.55 6.01
C ILE A 186 -7.78 17.46 6.60
N GLN A 187 -7.47 17.00 7.82
CA GLN A 187 -8.26 15.98 8.53
C GLN A 187 -9.47 16.56 9.30
N ASP A 188 -9.68 17.88 9.26
CA ASP A 188 -10.69 18.60 10.05
C ASP A 188 -10.61 18.33 11.57
N ASP A 189 -9.39 18.16 12.10
CA ASP A 189 -9.13 17.91 13.52
C ASP A 189 -8.09 18.86 14.14
N CYS A 190 -7.72 19.94 13.43
CA CYS A 190 -6.79 20.93 13.94
C CYS A 190 -7.36 21.69 15.13
N LYS A 191 -6.85 21.39 16.33
CA LYS A 191 -7.26 22.04 17.59
C LYS A 191 -6.81 23.50 17.73
N PHE A 192 -5.88 23.96 16.89
CA PHE A 192 -5.31 25.30 16.99
C PHE A 192 -6.08 26.35 16.18
N GLY A 193 -7.00 25.95 15.31
CA GLY A 193 -7.80 26.89 14.50
C GLY A 193 -6.94 27.92 13.77
N SER A 194 -7.28 29.20 13.90
CA SER A 194 -6.54 30.32 13.32
C SER A 194 -5.15 30.55 13.95
N ALA A 195 -4.92 30.05 15.16
CA ALA A 195 -3.62 30.15 15.86
C ALA A 195 -2.63 29.05 15.44
N CYS A 196 -3.02 28.16 14.50
CA CYS A 196 -2.13 27.12 14.01
C CYS A 196 -0.91 27.72 13.32
N ARG A 197 0.28 27.27 13.70
CA ARG A 197 1.55 27.65 13.06
C ARG A 197 1.71 27.11 11.63
N ARG A 198 0.74 26.32 11.15
CA ARG A 198 0.75 25.66 9.83
C ARG A 198 -0.35 26.22 8.95
N ALA A 199 -0.12 26.18 7.65
CA ALA A 199 -1.04 26.73 6.67
C ALA A 199 -2.36 25.93 6.64
N HIS A 200 -3.48 26.63 6.85
CA HIS A 200 -4.85 26.14 6.70
C HIS A 200 -5.42 26.49 5.32
N LYS A 201 -4.57 26.46 4.30
CA LYS A 201 -4.92 26.69 2.90
C LYS A 201 -3.83 26.18 1.98
N PHE A 202 -4.22 25.76 0.79
CA PHE A 202 -3.28 25.52 -0.31
C PHE A 202 -2.79 26.87 -0.85
N ASN A 203 -1.62 27.30 -0.40
CA ASN A 203 -1.00 28.56 -0.84
C ASN A 203 -0.59 28.51 -2.33
N GLN A 204 -0.14 29.65 -2.88
CA GLN A 204 0.22 29.76 -4.30
C GLN A 204 1.29 28.75 -4.73
N ARG A 205 2.23 28.43 -3.84
CA ARG A 205 3.24 27.39 -4.05
C ARG A 205 2.60 26.01 -4.19
N ALA A 206 1.76 25.60 -3.24
CA ALA A 206 1.05 24.32 -3.30
C ALA A 206 0.26 24.23 -4.61
N LYS A 207 -0.46 25.29 -4.99
CA LYS A 207 -1.18 25.37 -6.26
C LYS A 207 -0.25 25.22 -7.48
N LYS A 208 0.97 25.78 -7.44
CA LYS A 208 1.97 25.61 -8.52
C LYS A 208 2.44 24.15 -8.63
N ILE A 209 2.73 23.49 -7.52
CA ILE A 209 3.11 22.05 -7.50
C ILE A 209 1.99 21.20 -8.09
N LEU A 210 0.76 21.42 -7.65
CA LEU A 210 -0.43 20.68 -8.09
C LEU A 210 -0.73 20.87 -9.57
N LYS A 211 -0.67 22.12 -10.07
CA LYS A 211 -0.77 22.41 -11.51
C LYS A 211 0.37 21.76 -12.31
N GLY A 212 1.59 21.80 -11.79
CA GLY A 212 2.74 21.11 -12.39
C GLY A 212 2.54 19.59 -12.50
N ARG A 213 1.79 19.00 -11.55
CA ARG A 213 1.39 17.58 -11.54
C ARG A 213 0.16 17.27 -12.40
N GLY A 214 -0.41 18.26 -13.08
CA GLY A 214 -1.52 18.06 -14.02
C GLY A 214 -2.92 18.22 -13.45
N LEU A 215 -3.09 18.76 -12.24
CA LEU A 215 -4.42 18.92 -11.67
C LEU A 215 -5.20 20.06 -12.35
N SER A 216 -6.43 19.75 -12.78
CA SER A 216 -7.43 20.69 -13.31
C SER A 216 -7.91 21.70 -12.28
N GLN A 217 -8.51 22.80 -12.75
CA GLN A 217 -9.09 23.80 -11.85
C GLN A 217 -10.24 23.23 -11.02
N ASP A 218 -11.02 22.29 -11.56
CA ASP A 218 -12.13 21.63 -10.85
C ASP A 218 -11.59 20.75 -9.71
N ASN A 219 -10.54 19.97 -9.99
CA ASN A 219 -9.86 19.18 -8.96
C ASN A 219 -9.29 20.06 -7.82
N MET A 220 -8.87 21.29 -8.15
CA MET A 220 -8.38 22.24 -7.15
C MET A 220 -9.49 22.78 -6.23
N GLN A 221 -10.76 22.77 -6.66
CA GLN A 221 -11.89 23.21 -5.82
C GLN A 221 -12.23 22.19 -4.73
N VAL A 222 -12.08 20.90 -5.03
CA VAL A 222 -12.43 19.79 -4.13
C VAL A 222 -11.22 19.17 -3.42
N LEU A 223 -10.05 19.80 -3.54
CA LEU A 223 -8.76 19.23 -3.13
C LEU A 223 -8.68 18.87 -1.65
N HIS A 224 -9.26 19.70 -0.77
CA HIS A 224 -9.32 19.43 0.67
C HIS A 224 -10.02 18.08 0.92
N LYS A 225 -11.17 17.86 0.27
CA LYS A 225 -11.95 16.62 0.36
C LYS A 225 -11.18 15.42 -0.19
N ILE A 226 -10.51 15.56 -1.33
CA ILE A 226 -9.69 14.48 -1.91
C ILE A 226 -8.60 14.02 -0.92
N TYR A 227 -7.83 14.95 -0.35
CA TYR A 227 -6.79 14.59 0.62
C TYR A 227 -7.36 14.07 1.94
N LYS A 228 -8.50 14.60 2.41
CA LYS A 228 -9.21 14.08 3.58
C LYS A 228 -9.61 12.63 3.35
N ASN A 229 -10.23 12.32 2.21
CA ASN A 229 -10.62 10.96 1.83
C ASN A 229 -9.42 10.03 1.74
N LYS A 230 -8.34 10.45 1.09
CA LYS A 230 -7.07 9.71 1.04
C LYS A 230 -6.58 9.35 2.43
N SER A 231 -6.59 10.32 3.36
CA SER A 231 -6.18 10.06 4.75
C SER A 231 -7.11 9.10 5.49
N MET A 232 -8.42 9.14 5.24
CA MET A 232 -9.38 8.22 5.87
C MET A 232 -9.18 6.79 5.36
N ILE A 233 -8.97 6.63 4.05
CA ILE A 233 -8.70 5.33 3.42
C ILE A 233 -7.42 4.70 3.98
N THR A 234 -6.33 5.46 4.10
CA THR A 234 -5.06 4.98 4.69
C THR A 234 -5.16 4.74 6.20
N GLY A 235 -6.02 5.46 6.93
CA GLY A 235 -6.21 5.25 8.36
C GLY A 235 -6.96 3.96 8.70
N CYS A 236 -7.86 3.50 7.83
CA CYS A 236 -8.59 2.23 7.99
C CYS A 236 -7.70 0.99 7.81
N THR A 237 -6.61 1.09 7.05
CA THR A 237 -5.63 0.00 6.90
C THR A 237 -4.71 -0.16 8.13
N GLU A 238 -4.82 0.71 9.15
CA GLU A 238 -3.91 0.74 10.31
C GLU A 238 -4.60 0.52 11.69
N ARG A 239 -5.88 0.11 11.74
CA ARG A 239 -6.59 -0.13 13.02
C ARG A 239 -7.06 -1.58 13.20
N PRO A 240 -6.55 -2.31 14.23
CA PRO A 240 -7.07 -3.61 14.63
C PRO A 240 -8.34 -3.47 15.46
N ASN A 241 -9.33 -4.32 15.19
CA ASN A 241 -10.54 -4.47 15.97
C ASN A 241 -10.35 -5.54 17.05
N ASP A 242 -10.18 -5.17 18.33
CA ASP A 242 -11.09 -5.57 19.44
C ASP A 242 -10.83 -4.84 20.79
N PRO A 243 -11.88 -4.57 21.59
CA PRO A 243 -11.85 -3.68 22.74
C PRO A 243 -11.77 -4.45 24.08
N SER A 244 -10.74 -4.19 24.86
CA SER A 244 -10.73 -4.44 26.32
C SER A 244 -9.42 -3.96 26.95
N VAL A 245 -9.11 -2.67 26.84
CA VAL A 245 -8.22 -2.01 27.82
C VAL A 245 -8.68 -0.58 27.99
N GLU A 246 -8.81 -0.20 29.25
CA GLU A 246 -9.19 1.12 29.74
C GLU A 246 -8.30 2.23 29.17
N LYS A 247 -8.87 3.44 29.19
CA LYS A 247 -8.30 4.72 28.74
C LYS A 247 -6.81 4.86 29.08
N GLU A 248 -5.93 4.73 28.08
CA GLU A 248 -4.60 5.33 28.13
C GLU A 248 -4.25 6.10 26.86
N SER A 249 -3.59 7.23 27.08
CA SER A 249 -3.27 8.31 26.15
C SER A 249 -2.45 7.84 24.92
N PRO A 250 -2.53 8.52 23.75
CA PRO A 250 -1.93 8.07 22.48
C PRO A 250 -0.39 8.07 22.43
N HIS A 251 0.30 8.22 23.55
CA HIS A 251 1.75 8.42 23.62
C HIS A 251 2.60 7.14 23.68
N HIS A 252 2.01 5.96 23.55
CA HIS A 252 2.78 4.71 23.57
C HIS A 252 2.35 3.68 22.51
N ARG A 253 2.38 4.05 21.22
CA ARG A 253 2.59 3.04 20.16
C ARG A 253 4.12 2.87 20.03
N SER A 254 4.61 1.66 20.30
CA SER A 254 6.01 1.36 20.66
C SER A 254 7.05 2.05 19.78
N LYS A 255 8.00 2.75 20.42
CA LYS A 255 9.20 3.31 19.78
C LYS A 255 10.11 2.24 19.16
N GLU A 256 9.83 0.96 19.36
CA GLU A 256 10.64 -0.18 18.93
C GLU A 256 10.35 -0.67 17.51
N ALA A 257 9.11 -0.57 17.02
CA ALA A 257 8.75 -1.13 15.71
C ALA A 257 9.53 -0.50 14.54
N ASN A 258 9.77 0.82 14.59
CA ASN A 258 10.57 1.52 13.57
C ASN A 258 12.09 1.31 13.71
N ARG A 259 12.58 0.86 14.88
CA ARG A 259 14.02 0.61 15.10
C ARG A 259 14.50 -0.71 14.53
N ASN A 260 13.59 -1.56 14.05
CA ASN A 260 13.90 -2.89 13.54
C ASN A 260 13.73 -3.02 12.01
N GLU A 261 13.46 -1.90 11.31
CA GLU A 261 13.43 -1.85 9.84
C GLU A 261 14.72 -1.22 9.31
N ILE A 262 15.26 -1.73 8.21
CA ILE A 262 16.41 -1.17 7.53
C ILE A 262 15.98 0.01 6.66
N CYS A 263 16.69 1.13 6.77
CA CYS A 263 16.42 2.32 6.00
C CYS A 263 16.75 2.10 4.52
N MET A 264 15.74 1.90 3.70
CA MET A 264 15.92 1.72 2.26
C MET A 264 16.59 2.94 1.59
N PHE A 265 16.36 4.17 2.08
CA PHE A 265 17.06 5.36 1.59
C PHE A 265 18.55 5.35 1.94
N PHE A 266 18.95 4.72 3.03
CA PHE A 266 20.37 4.63 3.39
C PHE A 266 21.11 3.71 2.42
N ILE A 267 20.50 2.59 2.03
CA ILE A 267 21.09 1.65 1.05
C ILE A 267 21.37 2.38 -0.29
N ARG A 268 20.52 3.34 -0.67
CA ARG A 268 20.68 4.17 -1.88
C ARG A 268 21.59 5.39 -1.71
N ASN A 269 22.20 5.57 -0.55
CA ASN A 269 22.94 6.79 -0.18
C ASN A 269 22.10 8.08 -0.19
N ASP A 270 20.78 7.96 -0.07
CA ASP A 270 19.81 9.05 -0.10
C ASP A 270 19.24 9.40 1.28
N CYS A 271 19.63 8.68 2.34
CA CYS A 271 19.15 8.96 3.69
C CYS A 271 19.74 10.26 4.24
N ARG A 272 18.89 11.28 4.38
CA ARG A 272 19.27 12.60 4.88
C ARG A 272 19.22 12.72 6.41
N PHE A 273 18.76 11.68 7.11
CA PHE A 273 18.63 11.68 8.57
C PHE A 273 19.91 11.29 9.31
N LYS A 274 20.88 10.65 8.65
CA LYS A 274 22.15 10.21 9.25
C LYS A 274 21.89 9.46 10.58
N GLU A 275 22.63 9.76 11.63
CA GLU A 275 22.47 9.19 12.98
C GLU A 275 21.09 9.43 13.63
N LYS A 276 20.25 10.31 13.08
CA LYS A 276 18.89 10.58 13.58
C LYS A 276 17.82 9.75 12.87
N CYS A 277 18.20 8.84 11.99
CA CYS A 277 17.26 7.95 11.32
C CYS A 277 16.64 6.98 12.34
N PHE A 278 15.32 6.82 12.28
CA PHE A 278 14.63 5.88 13.15
C PHE A 278 14.83 4.43 12.72
N CYS A 279 15.15 4.23 11.43
CA CYS A 279 15.44 2.93 10.82
C CYS A 279 16.95 2.63 10.92
N VAL A 280 17.30 1.35 10.84
CA VAL A 280 18.69 0.89 10.88
C VAL A 280 19.40 1.24 9.58
N HIS A 281 20.57 1.86 9.70
CA HIS A 281 21.47 2.10 8.58
C HIS A 281 22.34 0.86 8.36
N PHE A 282 22.06 0.14 7.28
CA PHE A 282 22.84 -1.03 6.88
C PHE A 282 22.89 -1.10 5.35
N HIS A 283 24.00 -1.60 4.81
CA HIS A 283 24.26 -1.56 3.36
C HIS A 283 23.59 -2.70 2.57
N LEU A 284 22.88 -3.61 3.23
CA LEU A 284 22.10 -4.70 2.63
C LEU A 284 20.63 -4.60 3.08
N PRO A 285 19.67 -5.14 2.30
CA PRO A 285 18.25 -5.10 2.64
C PRO A 285 17.85 -6.07 3.76
N TYR A 286 18.82 -6.78 4.35
CA TYR A 286 18.65 -7.69 5.47
C TYR A 286 19.84 -7.59 6.42
N LYS A 287 19.59 -7.80 7.71
CA LYS A 287 20.61 -7.79 8.75
C LYS A 287 20.27 -8.80 9.85
N TRP A 288 21.22 -9.65 10.20
CA TRP A 288 21.09 -10.68 11.23
C TRP A 288 21.85 -10.29 12.49
N GLN A 289 21.18 -10.39 13.63
CA GLN A 289 21.75 -10.05 14.94
C GLN A 289 21.37 -11.10 15.99
N ALA A 290 22.26 -11.35 16.93
CA ALA A 290 21.99 -12.17 18.11
C ALA A 290 21.93 -11.29 19.37
N LEU A 291 21.01 -11.61 20.27
CA LEU A 291 20.89 -10.99 21.58
C LEU A 291 22.07 -11.44 22.45
N ASP A 292 22.76 -10.48 23.03
CA ASP A 292 23.89 -10.72 23.90
C ASP A 292 23.44 -11.27 25.26
N SER A 293 24.39 -11.76 26.06
CA SER A 293 24.10 -12.30 27.39
C SER A 293 23.53 -11.27 28.38
N ASP A 294 23.64 -9.98 28.08
CA ASP A 294 23.03 -8.89 28.85
C ASP A 294 21.51 -8.77 28.65
N GLY A 295 20.93 -9.51 27.70
CA GLY A 295 19.50 -9.53 27.39
C GLY A 295 18.96 -8.25 26.73
N THR A 296 19.81 -7.30 26.35
CA THR A 296 19.38 -6.01 25.79
C THR A 296 20.16 -5.58 24.54
N THR A 297 21.41 -6.01 24.38
CA THR A 297 22.28 -5.62 23.28
C THR A 297 22.16 -6.60 22.12
N TRP A 298 21.86 -6.09 20.92
CA TRP A 298 21.84 -6.89 19.70
C TRP A 298 23.17 -6.73 18.95
N ARG A 299 23.93 -7.83 18.79
CA ARG A 299 25.20 -7.86 18.06
C ARG A 299 25.06 -8.46 16.68
N ASP A 300 25.77 -7.90 15.71
CA ASP A 300 25.76 -8.37 14.32
C ASP A 300 26.41 -9.76 14.20
N LEU A 301 25.77 -10.65 13.43
CA LEU A 301 26.33 -11.96 13.13
C LEU A 301 27.34 -11.85 11.97
N PRO A 302 28.54 -12.48 12.07
CA PRO A 302 29.62 -12.29 11.09
C PRO A 302 29.32 -12.84 9.69
N ASN A 303 28.45 -13.86 9.58
CA ASN A 303 28.13 -14.52 8.31
C ASN A 303 26.77 -14.05 7.74
N ASN A 304 26.48 -12.75 7.78
CA ASN A 304 25.16 -12.18 7.48
C ASN A 304 24.56 -12.64 6.14
N GLU A 305 25.34 -12.63 5.06
CA GLU A 305 24.88 -13.04 3.73
C GLU A 305 24.62 -14.55 3.63
N ALA A 306 25.51 -15.39 4.16
CA ALA A 306 25.33 -16.85 4.15
C ALA A 306 24.13 -17.29 5.02
N ILE A 307 23.88 -16.60 6.13
CA ILE A 307 22.69 -16.83 6.97
C ILE A 307 21.43 -16.44 6.19
N GLU A 308 21.43 -15.28 5.51
CA GLU A 308 20.31 -14.86 4.68
C GLU A 308 20.05 -15.84 3.54
N GLU A 309 21.07 -16.25 2.80
CA GLU A 309 20.95 -17.23 1.71
C GLU A 309 20.32 -18.53 2.20
N ALA A 310 20.78 -19.03 3.36
CA ALA A 310 20.20 -20.21 3.98
C ALA A 310 18.75 -19.98 4.45
N TYR A 311 18.42 -18.80 4.97
CA TYR A 311 17.07 -18.46 5.42
C TYR A 311 16.09 -18.35 4.24
N CYS A 312 16.51 -17.76 3.13
CA CYS A 312 15.71 -17.63 1.91
C CYS A 312 15.31 -18.98 1.32
N ASN A 313 16.12 -20.02 1.53
CA ASN A 313 15.82 -21.36 1.04
C ASN A 313 14.72 -22.03 1.92
N PRO A 314 13.54 -22.35 1.35
CA PRO A 314 12.46 -22.97 2.09
C PRO A 314 12.76 -24.41 2.52
N GLU A 315 13.79 -25.08 2.02
CA GLU A 315 14.21 -26.41 2.50
C GLU A 315 15.02 -26.34 3.81
N LYS A 316 15.72 -25.23 4.05
CA LYS A 316 16.64 -25.10 5.18
C LYS A 316 15.92 -24.64 6.45
N ASN A 317 16.23 -25.33 7.55
CA ASN A 317 15.77 -24.96 8.91
C ASN A 317 16.84 -24.24 9.71
N MET A 318 18.11 -24.36 9.30
CA MET A 318 19.25 -23.79 10.01
C MET A 318 20.25 -23.20 9.03
N SER A 319 21.06 -22.25 9.51
CA SER A 319 22.24 -21.78 8.78
C SER A 319 23.37 -22.82 8.83
N GLU A 320 24.39 -22.63 7.98
CA GLU A 320 25.58 -23.47 7.97
C GLU A 320 26.69 -22.90 8.88
N GLY A 321 27.64 -23.76 9.30
CA GLY A 321 28.82 -23.38 10.06
C GLY A 321 28.69 -23.47 11.59
N PRO A 322 29.76 -23.09 12.34
CA PRO A 322 29.82 -23.22 13.79
C PRO A 322 28.89 -22.22 14.49
N GLY A 323 27.99 -22.74 15.32
CA GLY A 323 26.92 -21.98 15.96
C GLY A 323 25.84 -21.56 14.96
N PRO A 324 25.11 -22.53 14.36
CA PRO A 324 24.09 -22.24 13.37
C PRO A 324 22.91 -21.50 14.00
N VAL A 325 22.27 -20.66 13.19
CA VAL A 325 20.99 -20.04 13.52
C VAL A 325 19.89 -21.04 13.17
N ASP A 326 19.04 -21.39 14.14
CA ASP A 326 17.79 -22.11 13.90
C ASP A 326 16.69 -21.11 13.49
N PHE A 327 16.19 -21.26 12.27
CA PHE A 327 15.21 -20.37 11.67
C PHE A 327 13.77 -20.64 12.12
N ARG A 328 13.51 -21.75 12.80
CA ARG A 328 12.18 -22.07 13.35
C ARG A 328 12.00 -21.42 14.71
N THR A 329 13.02 -21.53 15.55
CA THR A 329 13.02 -20.93 16.90
C THR A 329 13.56 -19.52 16.92
N MET A 330 14.23 -19.08 15.84
CA MET A 330 14.95 -17.80 15.77
C MET A 330 15.99 -17.70 16.88
N THR A 331 16.85 -18.72 17.02
CA THR A 331 17.88 -18.80 18.07
C THR A 331 19.24 -19.27 17.53
N ARG A 332 20.32 -18.94 18.24
CA ARG A 332 21.67 -19.47 18.03
C ARG A 332 22.20 -19.99 19.37
N GLY A 333 22.21 -21.30 19.56
CA GLY A 333 22.38 -21.88 20.89
C GLY A 333 21.24 -21.43 21.81
N SER A 334 21.55 -20.79 22.93
CA SER A 334 20.57 -20.19 23.84
C SER A 334 20.24 -18.72 23.54
N ALA A 335 20.96 -18.07 22.62
CA ALA A 335 20.76 -16.66 22.30
C ALA A 335 19.61 -16.47 21.31
N GLU A 336 18.75 -15.49 21.55
CA GLU A 336 17.73 -15.06 20.58
C GLU A 336 18.38 -14.43 19.35
N VAL A 337 17.79 -14.61 18.19
CA VAL A 337 18.26 -14.07 16.92
C VAL A 337 17.13 -13.29 16.27
N ARG A 338 17.46 -12.15 15.66
CA ARG A 338 16.52 -11.37 14.85
C ARG A 338 17.06 -11.10 13.46
N ARG A 339 16.14 -11.05 12.51
CA ARG A 339 16.36 -10.56 11.15
C ARG A 339 15.69 -9.20 11.01
N LEU A 340 16.47 -8.17 10.71
CA LEU A 340 15.96 -6.89 10.25
C LEU A 340 15.84 -6.92 8.74
N SER A 341 14.87 -6.23 8.20
CA SER A 341 14.67 -6.13 6.75
C SER A 341 14.28 -4.73 6.34
N THR A 342 14.45 -4.42 5.06
CA THR A 342 13.68 -3.34 4.45
C THR A 342 12.18 -3.67 4.46
N VAL A 343 11.38 -2.65 4.24
CA VAL A 343 9.92 -2.77 4.08
C VAL A 343 9.51 -3.78 3.00
N SER A 344 8.36 -4.44 3.20
CA SER A 344 7.80 -5.41 2.24
C SER A 344 7.48 -4.76 0.89
N SER A 345 7.85 -5.43 -0.20
CA SER A 345 7.68 -4.93 -1.57
C SER A 345 6.23 -4.60 -1.93
N VAL A 346 5.26 -5.34 -1.38
CA VAL A 346 3.83 -5.12 -1.67
C VAL A 346 3.27 -3.82 -1.06
N THR A 347 3.98 -3.22 -0.11
CA THR A 347 3.56 -1.99 0.57
C THR A 347 4.15 -0.72 -0.06
N LYS A 348 5.01 -0.88 -1.07
CA LYS A 348 5.67 0.23 -1.78
C LYS A 348 5.42 0.12 -3.29
N PRO A 349 5.47 1.25 -4.02
CA PRO A 349 5.46 1.23 -5.48
C PRO A 349 6.65 0.43 -6.04
N SER A 350 6.50 -0.17 -7.22
CA SER A 350 7.55 -0.96 -7.88
C SER A 350 8.85 -0.19 -8.20
N SER A 351 8.79 1.14 -8.27
CA SER A 351 9.98 2.00 -8.37
C SER A 351 10.86 1.98 -7.11
N PHE A 352 10.37 1.40 -6.02
CA PHE A 352 11.14 1.20 -4.81
C PHE A 352 12.00 -0.07 -4.96
N ILE A 353 13.18 0.04 -5.58
CA ILE A 353 14.17 -1.03 -5.58
C ILE A 353 14.63 -1.42 -4.16
N LEU A 354 15.10 -2.66 -3.99
CA LEU A 354 15.67 -3.20 -2.75
C LEU A 354 14.69 -3.26 -1.56
N THR A 355 13.38 -3.25 -1.81
CA THR A 355 12.38 -3.69 -0.83
C THR A 355 12.44 -5.21 -0.66
N THR A 356 12.01 -5.73 0.49
CA THR A 356 12.00 -7.18 0.73
C THR A 356 10.79 -7.81 0.05
N GLU A 357 11.04 -8.60 -0.99
CA GLU A 357 10.04 -9.45 -1.63
C GLU A 357 9.86 -10.73 -0.82
N TRP A 358 8.66 -10.95 -0.29
CA TRP A 358 8.33 -12.14 0.49
C TRP A 358 7.60 -13.16 -0.38
N LEU A 359 8.09 -14.39 -0.36
CA LEU A 359 7.57 -15.53 -1.08
C LEU A 359 6.94 -16.52 -0.11
N TRP A 360 5.85 -17.12 -0.54
CA TRP A 360 5.10 -18.11 0.24
C TRP A 360 5.24 -19.47 -0.42
N TYR A 361 5.52 -20.47 0.41
CA TYR A 361 5.73 -21.85 -0.01
C TYR A 361 4.80 -22.78 0.77
N CYS A 362 4.31 -23.82 0.12
CA CYS A 362 3.67 -24.95 0.76
C CYS A 362 4.51 -26.22 0.54
N ARG A 363 4.53 -27.09 1.55
CA ARG A 363 5.19 -28.39 1.46
C ARG A 363 4.18 -29.45 1.03
N ASP A 364 4.47 -30.14 -0.05
CA ASP A 364 3.67 -31.28 -0.48
C ASP A 364 3.93 -32.54 0.38
N ASP A 365 3.20 -33.61 0.06
CA ASP A 365 3.31 -34.92 0.70
C ASP A 365 4.65 -35.63 0.41
N GLN A 366 5.28 -35.32 -0.73
CA GLN A 366 6.62 -35.78 -1.09
C GLN A 366 7.72 -35.01 -0.33
N GLY A 367 7.33 -33.97 0.41
CA GLY A 367 8.21 -33.18 1.25
C GLY A 367 8.92 -32.04 0.52
N THR A 368 8.51 -31.72 -0.71
CA THR A 368 9.06 -30.65 -1.54
C THR A 368 8.35 -29.34 -1.27
N TRP A 369 9.09 -28.24 -1.14
CA TRP A 369 8.50 -26.91 -1.03
C TRP A 369 8.22 -26.31 -2.41
N SER A 370 6.96 -26.00 -2.68
CA SER A 370 6.51 -25.31 -3.90
C SER A 370 6.06 -23.89 -3.58
N GLU A 371 6.51 -22.92 -4.38
CA GLU A 371 6.06 -21.53 -4.28
C GLU A 371 4.61 -21.39 -4.76
N TYR A 372 3.84 -20.53 -4.11
CA TYR A 372 2.56 -20.06 -4.66
C TYR A 372 2.82 -19.08 -5.82
N SER A 373 2.98 -19.60 -7.03
CA SER A 373 3.17 -18.81 -8.25
C SER A 373 2.08 -19.11 -9.29
N VAL A 374 1.96 -18.25 -10.30
CA VAL A 374 1.09 -18.53 -11.45
C VAL A 374 1.79 -19.58 -12.31
N LYS A 375 1.26 -20.81 -12.37
CA LYS A 375 1.77 -21.82 -13.29
C LYS A 375 1.39 -21.45 -14.72
N ALA A 376 2.39 -21.08 -15.51
CA ALA A 376 2.25 -20.80 -16.94
C ALA A 376 2.44 -22.10 -17.74
N ASP A 377 1.54 -23.08 -17.59
CA ASP A 377 1.41 -24.16 -18.56
C ASP A 377 0.13 -24.96 -18.31
N GLY A 378 -0.81 -24.93 -19.29
CA GLY A 378 -1.84 -25.93 -19.61
C GLY A 378 -2.81 -26.50 -18.55
N GLU A 379 -2.51 -26.42 -17.26
CA GLU A 379 -3.22 -27.05 -16.16
C GLU A 379 -3.58 -26.02 -15.09
N ALA A 380 -4.88 -25.96 -14.80
CA ALA A 380 -5.57 -25.21 -13.75
C ALA A 380 -4.82 -24.06 -13.06
N VAL A 381 -5.23 -22.83 -13.40
CA VAL A 381 -4.80 -21.59 -12.73
C VAL A 381 -5.17 -21.63 -11.25
N THR A 382 -4.17 -21.72 -10.37
CA THR A 382 -4.34 -21.41 -8.95
C THR A 382 -4.54 -19.90 -8.80
N SER A 383 -5.69 -19.47 -8.29
CA SER A 383 -6.04 -18.04 -8.12
C SER A 383 -5.20 -17.29 -7.08
N ILE A 384 -4.30 -17.98 -6.37
CA ILE A 384 -3.56 -17.46 -5.23
C ILE A 384 -2.06 -17.48 -5.50
N THR A 385 -1.40 -16.34 -5.27
CA THR A 385 0.04 -16.13 -5.49
C THR A 385 0.71 -15.65 -4.21
N SER A 386 2.05 -15.74 -4.14
CA SER A 386 2.88 -15.18 -3.07
C SER A 386 2.57 -13.71 -2.82
N GLN A 387 2.31 -12.94 -3.88
CA GLN A 387 1.95 -11.52 -3.76
C GLN A 387 0.57 -11.32 -3.13
N THR A 388 -0.44 -12.10 -3.51
CA THR A 388 -1.78 -12.06 -2.89
C THR A 388 -1.72 -12.47 -1.42
N LEU A 389 -0.96 -13.52 -1.11
CA LEU A 389 -0.74 -13.99 0.26
C LEU A 389 -0.02 -12.94 1.11
N GLU A 390 1.04 -12.33 0.58
CA GLU A 390 1.79 -11.31 1.29
C GLU A 390 0.96 -10.04 1.50
N ASN A 391 0.18 -9.58 0.51
CA ASN A 391 -0.77 -8.47 0.70
C ASN A 391 -1.76 -8.76 1.84
N THR A 392 -2.30 -9.97 1.88
CA THR A 392 -3.27 -10.37 2.92
C THR A 392 -2.60 -10.51 4.29
N TYR A 393 -1.38 -11.03 4.34
CA TYR A 393 -0.60 -11.15 5.57
C TYR A 393 -0.21 -9.78 6.15
N GLN A 394 0.12 -8.81 5.30
CA GLN A 394 0.41 -7.43 5.73
C GLN A 394 -0.83 -6.72 6.28
N ASP A 395 -2.03 -7.04 5.76
CA ASP A 395 -3.32 -6.52 6.26
C ASP A 395 -3.70 -7.15 7.60
N ASP A 396 -3.69 -8.49 7.69
CA ASP A 396 -3.96 -9.22 8.93
C ASP A 396 -3.21 -10.57 8.99
N PRO A 397 -2.12 -10.67 9.79
CA PRO A 397 -1.36 -11.91 9.99
C PRO A 397 -2.12 -13.06 10.65
N LYS A 398 -3.34 -12.83 11.14
CA LYS A 398 -4.20 -13.85 11.76
C LYS A 398 -5.33 -14.28 10.83
N ARG A 399 -5.47 -13.65 9.66
CA ARG A 399 -6.52 -13.98 8.69
C ARG A 399 -6.35 -15.39 8.17
N GLU A 400 -7.48 -16.06 7.94
CA GLU A 400 -7.51 -17.30 7.19
C GLU A 400 -8.03 -17.04 5.78
N ILE A 401 -7.39 -17.64 4.79
CA ILE A 401 -7.76 -17.49 3.39
C ILE A 401 -8.41 -18.79 2.91
N VAL A 402 -9.57 -18.66 2.29
CA VAL A 402 -10.27 -19.79 1.68
C VAL A 402 -10.14 -19.68 0.17
N PHE A 403 -9.62 -20.70 -0.48
CA PHE A 403 -9.50 -20.75 -1.94
C PHE A 403 -9.77 -22.16 -2.47
N SER A 404 -9.95 -22.28 -3.78
CA SER A 404 -10.19 -23.55 -4.45
C SER A 404 -9.23 -23.74 -5.61
N THR A 405 -8.65 -24.93 -5.71
CA THR A 405 -7.76 -25.37 -6.79
C THR A 405 -8.12 -26.81 -7.14
N ASP A 406 -8.21 -27.15 -8.43
CA ASP A 406 -8.55 -28.51 -8.91
C ASP A 406 -9.82 -29.11 -8.31
N GLY A 407 -10.83 -28.26 -8.08
CA GLY A 407 -12.10 -28.67 -7.46
C GLY A 407 -11.99 -29.06 -5.98
N GLN A 408 -10.84 -28.86 -5.35
CA GLN A 408 -10.61 -29.03 -3.92
C GLN A 408 -10.60 -27.66 -3.22
N LYS A 409 -11.13 -27.62 -2.00
CA LYS A 409 -11.24 -26.39 -1.20
C LYS A 409 -10.18 -26.41 -0.11
N TYR A 410 -9.45 -25.31 0.00
CA TYR A 410 -8.33 -25.12 0.90
C TYR A 410 -8.60 -23.98 1.88
N VAL A 411 -8.12 -24.13 3.11
CA VAL A 411 -8.04 -23.06 4.11
C VAL A 411 -6.59 -22.86 4.49
N LEU A 412 -6.07 -21.66 4.25
CA LEU A 412 -4.70 -21.27 4.59
C LEU A 412 -4.72 -20.45 5.87
N SER A 413 -4.02 -20.94 6.90
CA SER A 413 -3.90 -20.29 8.21
C SER A 413 -2.49 -19.70 8.36
N PHE A 414 -2.38 -18.38 8.33
CA PHE A 414 -1.10 -17.69 8.55
C PHE A 414 -0.58 -17.91 9.98
N LYS A 415 -1.46 -17.80 10.98
CA LYS A 415 -1.12 -18.03 12.39
C LYS A 415 -0.64 -19.47 12.61
N GLY A 416 -1.30 -20.43 11.96
CA GLY A 416 -0.94 -21.84 12.04
C GLY A 416 0.28 -22.23 11.20
N MET A 417 0.65 -21.41 10.22
CA MET A 417 1.65 -21.74 9.19
C MET A 417 1.34 -23.08 8.51
N TYR A 418 0.08 -23.29 8.11
CA TYR A 418 -0.36 -24.47 7.35
C TYR A 418 -1.52 -24.16 6.39
N GLU A 419 -1.63 -24.96 5.34
CA GLU A 419 -2.79 -25.09 4.45
C GLU A 419 -3.55 -26.37 4.82
N LEU A 420 -4.87 -26.30 4.90
CA LEU A 420 -5.77 -27.42 5.19
C LEU A 420 -6.61 -27.76 3.97
N ASN A 421 -6.55 -29.00 3.50
CA ASN A 421 -7.52 -29.52 2.54
C ASN A 421 -8.81 -29.87 3.26
N VAL A 422 -9.89 -29.13 3.01
CA VAL A 422 -11.16 -29.33 3.72
C VAL A 422 -11.79 -30.69 3.43
N LYS A 423 -11.56 -31.26 2.24
CA LYS A 423 -12.15 -32.55 1.86
C LYS A 423 -11.39 -33.74 2.44
N GLN A 424 -10.07 -33.65 2.52
CA GLN A 424 -9.18 -34.75 2.93
C GLN A 424 -8.70 -34.62 4.39
N ASP A 425 -8.99 -33.51 5.05
CA ASP A 425 -8.50 -33.14 6.39
C ASP A 425 -6.97 -33.22 6.52
N THR A 426 -6.25 -32.98 5.42
CA THR A 426 -4.78 -33.01 5.38
C THR A 426 -4.20 -31.62 5.56
N LYS A 427 -3.20 -31.50 6.45
CA LYS A 427 -2.48 -30.25 6.71
C LYS A 427 -1.12 -30.24 6.02
N ARG A 428 -0.87 -29.24 5.18
CA ARG A 428 0.41 -28.98 4.52
C ARG A 428 1.12 -27.80 5.19
N PRO A 429 2.36 -27.95 5.66
CA PRO A 429 3.12 -26.84 6.24
C PRO A 429 3.33 -25.68 5.26
N LEU A 430 3.32 -24.46 5.79
CA LEU A 430 3.66 -23.22 5.06
C LEU A 430 5.00 -22.65 5.51
N ARG A 431 5.66 -21.95 4.58
CA ARG A 431 6.83 -21.11 4.85
C ARG A 431 6.72 -19.78 4.15
N ARG A 432 7.10 -18.73 4.86
CA ARG A 432 7.27 -17.38 4.33
C ARG A 432 8.76 -17.05 4.32
N ARG A 433 9.38 -16.99 3.14
CA ARG A 433 10.82 -16.70 2.97
C ARG A 433 11.02 -15.52 2.01
N PRO A 434 12.00 -14.63 2.26
CA PRO A 434 12.28 -13.55 1.34
C PRO A 434 13.01 -14.08 0.10
N ARG A 435 12.87 -13.38 -1.05
CA ARG A 435 13.75 -13.61 -2.20
C ARG A 435 15.17 -13.19 -1.83
N PHE A 436 16.13 -14.08 -2.06
CA PHE A 436 17.54 -13.79 -1.77
C PHE A 436 18.09 -12.71 -2.70
N LEU A 437 18.88 -11.80 -2.13
CA LEU A 437 19.66 -10.81 -2.86
C LEU A 437 21.09 -10.82 -2.31
N SER A 438 22.06 -11.21 -3.13
CA SER A 438 23.46 -11.12 -2.76
C SER A 438 23.92 -9.65 -2.66
N ALA A 439 24.97 -9.39 -1.89
CA ALA A 439 25.64 -8.09 -1.82
C ALA A 439 26.05 -7.59 -3.22
N ARG A 440 26.42 -8.51 -4.11
CA ARG A 440 26.75 -8.23 -5.51
C ARG A 440 25.54 -7.74 -6.30
N GLU A 441 24.38 -8.38 -6.14
CA GLU A 441 23.14 -7.96 -6.81
C GLU A 441 22.62 -6.64 -6.28
N VAL A 442 22.71 -6.41 -4.97
CA VAL A 442 22.38 -5.11 -4.35
C VAL A 442 23.23 -4.00 -4.98
N LYS A 443 24.55 -4.22 -5.08
CA LYS A 443 25.46 -3.26 -5.72
C LYS A 443 25.08 -2.99 -7.18
N LYS A 444 24.80 -4.05 -7.95
CA LYS A 444 24.39 -3.94 -9.36
C LYS A 444 23.08 -3.13 -9.52
N ALA A 445 22.09 -3.36 -8.65
CA ALA A 445 20.81 -2.64 -8.68
C ALA A 445 20.99 -1.13 -8.40
N LEU A 446 21.88 -0.78 -7.47
CA LEU A 446 22.23 0.61 -7.18
C LEU A 446 22.96 1.28 -8.36
N GLU A 447 23.89 0.57 -9.01
CA GLU A 447 24.60 1.08 -10.18
C GLU A 447 23.66 1.33 -11.37
N SER A 448 22.71 0.43 -11.63
CA SER A 448 21.69 0.66 -12.69
C SER A 448 20.81 1.88 -12.42
N GLU A 449 20.42 2.13 -11.16
CA GLU A 449 19.62 3.31 -10.79
C GLU A 449 20.40 4.61 -11.07
N THR A 450 21.71 4.64 -10.79
CA THR A 450 22.57 5.81 -11.07
C THR A 450 22.83 6.03 -12.57
N ALA A 451 22.91 4.95 -13.36
CA ALA A 451 23.10 5.03 -14.81
C ALA A 451 21.83 5.54 -15.52
N GLU A 452 20.65 5.11 -15.08
CA GLU A 452 19.36 5.63 -15.56
C GLU A 452 19.17 7.12 -15.19
N ALA A 453 19.56 7.51 -13.97
CA ALA A 453 19.55 8.93 -13.56
C ALA A 453 20.52 9.80 -14.39
N SER A 454 21.69 9.27 -14.75
CA SER A 454 22.73 9.99 -15.51
C SER A 454 22.38 10.10 -17.01
N SER A 455 21.76 9.06 -17.58
CA SER A 455 21.30 9.06 -18.98
C SER A 455 20.09 9.98 -19.18
N ALA A 456 19.16 10.04 -18.21
CA ALA A 456 18.07 11.02 -18.20
C ALA A 456 18.56 12.49 -18.15
N SER A 457 19.74 12.72 -17.57
CA SER A 457 20.37 14.05 -17.45
C SER A 457 21.05 14.52 -18.74
N THR A 458 21.42 13.60 -19.64
CA THR A 458 22.26 13.91 -20.83
C THR A 458 21.44 14.23 -22.09
N VAL A 459 20.15 13.88 -22.14
CA VAL A 459 19.28 14.08 -23.33
C VAL A 459 18.81 15.54 -23.53
N CYS A 460 19.15 16.48 -22.63
CA CYS A 460 18.72 17.89 -22.72
C CYS A 460 19.74 18.86 -23.37
N ARG A 461 20.74 18.38 -24.12
CA ARG A 461 21.63 19.27 -24.90
C ARG A 461 21.79 18.79 -26.34
N SER A 462 20.87 19.20 -27.21
CA SER A 462 21.14 19.30 -28.64
C SER A 462 20.72 20.70 -29.12
N PRO A 463 21.57 21.43 -29.87
CA PRO A 463 21.27 22.78 -30.29
C PRO A 463 20.29 22.79 -31.46
N CYS A 464 19.22 23.58 -31.35
CA CYS A 464 18.34 23.88 -32.47
C CYS A 464 19.13 24.62 -33.57
N HIS A 465 19.35 23.96 -34.71
CA HIS A 465 19.69 24.64 -35.95
C HIS A 465 18.43 25.30 -36.54
N ARG A 466 18.57 26.60 -36.86
CA ARG A 466 17.60 27.41 -37.60
C ARG A 466 17.33 26.80 -38.98
N ARG A 467 16.07 26.64 -39.34
CA ARG A 467 15.39 27.42 -40.40
C ARG A 467 13.90 27.16 -40.37
#